data_AF-A0A519L219-F1
#
_entry.id   AF-A0A519L219-F1
#
_cell.length_a   1.000
_cell.length_b   1.000
_cell.length_c   1.000
_cell.angle_alpha   90.00
_cell.angle_beta   90.00
_cell.angle_gamma   90.00
#
_symmetry.space_group_name_H-M   'P 1'
#
loop_
_entity.id
_entity.type
_entity.pdbx_description
1 polymer ?
#
loop_
_entity_poly.entity_id
_entity_poly.type
_entity_poly.pdbx_seq_one_letter_code
_entity_poly.pdbx_strand_id
1 'polypeptide(L)' 'MTLPRLPVSVPPVSALSAAAVGTIIGFGGTVALVVQAGHVLGASPDQIVSMVTALCLGIGVPGILLS' A
#
# COMPACT_ATOMS: atom_id res chain seq x y z
N MET A 1 -14.14 -25.03 -26.96
CA MET A 1 -13.91 -24.60 -25.57
C MET A 1 -12.43 -24.30 -25.41
N THR A 2 -11.99 -23.19 -26.00
CA THR A 2 -10.57 -22.87 -26.21
C THR A 2 -10.20 -21.72 -25.29
N LEU A 3 -9.32 -21.98 -24.32
CA LEU A 3 -8.85 -21.04 -23.31
C LEU A 3 -8.17 -19.81 -23.98
N PRO A 4 -8.50 -18.56 -23.62
CA PRO A 4 -7.74 -17.40 -24.08
C PRO A 4 -6.38 -17.40 -23.37
N ARG A 5 -5.32 -17.64 -24.13
CA ARG A 5 -3.94 -17.41 -23.69
C ARG A 5 -3.72 -15.92 -23.60
N LEU A 6 -3.87 -15.35 -22.40
CA LEU A 6 -3.54 -13.95 -22.12
C LEU A 6 -2.06 -13.74 -22.47
N PRO A 7 -1.73 -12.91 -23.49
CA PRO A 7 -0.35 -12.50 -23.69
C PRO A 7 0.05 -11.66 -22.48
N VAL A 8 1.22 -11.95 -21.90
CA VAL A 8 1.86 -11.05 -20.92
C VAL A 8 2.23 -9.78 -21.68
N SER A 9 1.26 -8.88 -21.81
CA SER A 9 1.46 -7.54 -22.33
C SER A 9 2.16 -6.76 -21.23
N VAL A 10 3.39 -6.34 -21.51
CA VAL A 10 4.09 -5.36 -20.68
C VAL A 10 3.10 -4.22 -20.39
N PRO A 11 2.84 -3.87 -19.11
CA PRO A 11 1.80 -2.90 -18.80
C PRO A 11 2.13 -1.59 -19.50
N PRO A 12 1.17 -0.99 -20.24
CA PRO A 12 1.39 0.32 -20.85
C PRO A 12 1.79 1.31 -19.76
N VAL A 13 2.56 2.35 -20.10
CA VAL A 13 3.08 3.34 -19.14
C VAL A 13 1.96 3.91 -18.25
N SER A 14 0.75 4.06 -18.81
CA SER A 14 -0.46 4.48 -18.10
C SER A 14 -0.89 3.51 -16.98
N ALA A 15 -0.72 2.19 -17.16
CA ALA A 15 -1.01 1.21 -16.12
C ALA A 15 0.01 1.28 -14.97
N LEU A 16 1.28 1.59 -15.26
CA LEU A 16 2.29 1.82 -14.24
C LEU A 16 1.99 3.10 -13.43
N SER A 17 1.62 4.19 -14.11
CA SER A 17 1.17 5.42 -13.45
C SER A 17 -0.09 5.21 -12.60
N ALA A 18 -1.07 4.45 -13.10
CA ALA A 18 -2.28 4.13 -12.35
C ALA A 18 -1.97 3.26 -11.12
N ALA A 19 -1.09 2.27 -11.24
CA ALA A 19 -0.64 1.46 -10.12
C ALA A 19 0.09 2.31 -9.07
N ALA A 20 0.99 3.20 -9.48
CA ALA A 20 1.70 4.10 -8.57
C ALA A 20 0.76 5.07 -7.85
N VAL A 21 -0.21 5.65 -8.55
CA VAL A 21 -1.23 6.51 -7.92
C VAL A 21 -2.09 5.67 -6.98
N GLY A 22 -2.52 4.47 -7.37
CA GLY A 22 -3.30 3.57 -6.52
C GLY A 22 -2.57 3.20 -5.23
N THR A 23 -1.27 2.91 -5.30
CA THR A 23 -0.46 2.61 -4.11
C THR A 23 -0.22 3.85 -3.26
N ILE A 24 0.11 5.01 -3.84
CA ILE A 24 0.32 6.25 -3.09
C ILE A 24 -0.97 6.71 -2.41
N ILE A 25 -2.11 6.71 -3.10
CA ILE A 25 -3.39 7.15 -2.52
C ILE A 25 -3.92 6.13 -1.51
N GLY A 26 -3.81 4.83 -1.80
CA GLY A 26 -4.22 3.78 -0.87
C GLY A 26 -3.38 3.77 0.41
N PHE A 27 -2.05 3.69 0.27
CA PHE A 27 -1.13 3.66 1.41
C PHE A 27 -1.08 5.02 2.14
N GLY A 28 -0.91 6.11 1.40
CA GLY A 28 -0.85 7.47 1.96
C GLY A 28 -2.15 7.86 2.66
N GLY A 29 -3.31 7.52 2.12
CA GLY A 29 -4.61 7.73 2.78
C GLY A 29 -4.73 6.96 4.09
N THR A 30 -4.27 5.71 4.11
CA THR A 30 -4.27 4.88 5.33
C THR A 30 -3.33 5.46 6.40
N VAL A 31 -2.13 5.89 6.00
CA VAL A 31 -1.17 6.54 6.93
C VAL A 31 -1.74 7.82 7.50
N ALA A 32 -2.42 8.66 6.70
CA ALA A 32 -3.06 9.88 7.19
C ALA A 32 -4.10 9.58 8.29
N LEU A 33 -4.94 8.55 8.09
CA LEU A 33 -5.91 8.11 9.08
C LEU A 33 -5.24 7.57 10.36
N VAL A 34 -4.16 6.80 10.24
CA VAL A 34 -3.40 6.25 11.39
C VAL A 34 -2.72 7.36 12.20
N VAL A 35 -2.10 8.33 11.52
CA VAL A 35 -1.45 9.48 12.18
C VAL A 35 -2.49 10.32 12.91
N GLN A 36 -3.62 10.58 12.25
CA GLN A 36 -4.70 11.33 12.87
C GLN A 36 -5.24 10.58 14.08
N ALA A 37 -5.53 9.28 13.96
CA ALA A 37 -5.95 8.41 15.07
C ALA A 37 -4.97 8.47 16.26
N GLY A 38 -3.67 8.29 16.00
CA GLY A 38 -2.62 8.36 17.02
C GLY A 38 -2.57 9.71 17.73
N HIS A 39 -2.79 10.81 17.00
CA HIS A 39 -2.84 12.14 17.59
C HIS A 39 -4.10 12.36 18.44
N VAL A 40 -5.28 11.85 18.03
CA VAL A 40 -6.50 11.92 18.88
C VAL A 40 -6.35 11.07 20.15
N LEU A 41 -5.59 9.97 20.07
CA LEU A 41 -5.25 9.10 21.19
C LEU A 41 -4.18 9.71 22.13
N GLY A 42 -3.61 10.86 21.79
CA GLY A 42 -2.55 11.51 22.58
C GLY A 42 -1.20 10.79 22.52
N ALA A 43 -0.99 9.93 21.53
CA ALA A 43 0.28 9.21 21.35
C ALA A 43 1.40 10.16 20.92
N SER A 44 2.59 9.96 21.48
CA SER A 44 3.78 10.72 21.08
C SER A 44 4.20 10.39 19.63
N PRO A 45 4.90 11.30 18.93
CA PRO A 45 5.29 11.13 17.53
C PRO A 45 6.04 9.81 17.25
N ASP A 46 6.94 9.41 18.14
CA ASP A 46 7.65 8.12 18.05
C ASP A 46 6.70 6.92 18.04
N GLN A 47 5.63 6.97 18.83
CA GLN A 47 4.66 5.90 18.91
C GLN A 47 3.81 5.80 17.63
N ILE A 48 3.47 6.95 17.02
CA ILE A 48 2.77 6.99 15.73
C ILE A 48 3.65 6.38 14.62
N VAL A 49 4.95 6.71 14.60
CA VAL A 49 5.89 6.15 13.62
C VAL A 49 6.05 4.64 13.82
N SER A 50 6.04 4.15 15.06
CA SER A 50 6.04 2.71 15.33
C SER A 50 4.80 2.00 14.77
N MET A 51 3.62 2.61 14.89
CA MET A 51 2.38 2.11 14.28
C MET A 51 2.44 2.09 12.75
N VAL A 52 2.97 3.14 12.13
CA VAL A 52 3.16 3.19 10.66
C VAL A 52 4.19 2.16 10.19
N THR A 53 5.26 1.94 10.96
CA THR A 53 6.27 0.91 10.67
C THR A 53 5.64 -0.49 10.74
N ALA A 54 4.83 -0.76 11.77
CA ALA A 54 4.08 -2.01 11.90
C ALA A 54 3.10 -2.21 10.73
N LEU A 55 2.43 -1.15 10.28
CA LEU A 55 1.56 -1.18 9.09
C LEU A 55 2.35 -1.51 7.82
N CYS A 56 3.52 -0.89 7.63
CA CYS A 56 4.41 -1.16 6.50
C CYS A 56 4.85 -2.62 6.46
N LEU A 57 5.28 -3.17 7.60
CA LEU A 57 5.60 -4.59 7.74
C LEU A 57 4.37 -5.47 7.46
N GLY A 58 3.20 -5.10 7.99
CA GLY A 58 1.96 -5.87 7.83
C GLY A 58 1.47 -5.97 6.39
N ILE A 59 1.72 -4.96 5.55
CA ILE A 59 1.33 -4.96 4.13
C ILE A 59 2.48 -5.47 3.24
N GLY A 60 3.72 -5.11 3.57
CA GLY A 60 4.91 -5.45 2.80
C GLY A 60 5.29 -6.92 2.88
N VAL A 61 5.24 -7.54 4.08
CA VAL A 61 5.55 -8.97 4.26
C VAL A 61 4.66 -9.89 3.43
N PRO A 62 3.31 -9.77 3.45
CA PRO A 62 2.47 -10.61 2.59
C PRO A 62 2.65 -10.29 1.10
N GLY A 63 2.95 -9.03 0.74
CA GLY A 63 3.32 -8.68 -0.63
C GLY A 63 4.57 -9.42 -1.11
N ILE A 64 5.60 -9.53 -0.27
CA ILE A 64 6.83 -10.29 -0.57
C ILE A 64 6.55 -11.81 -0.58
N LEU A 65 5.70 -12.30 0.32
CA LEU A 65 5.40 -13.72 0.45
C LEU A 65 4.51 -14.26 -0.68
N LEU A 66 3.64 -13.41 -1.24
CA LEU A 66 2.66 -13.78 -2.27
C LEU A 66 3.05 -13.31 -3.68
N SER A 67 4.15 -12.55 -3.83
CA SER A 67 4.72 -12.14 -5.12
C SER A 67 5.73 -13.15 -5.64
#